data_AF-A0A066YYH3-F1
#
_entry.id   AF-A0A066YYH3-F1
#
_cell.length_a   1.000
_cell.length_b   1.000
_cell.length_c   1.000
_cell.angle_alpha   90.00
_cell.angle_beta   90.00
_cell.angle_gamma   90.00
#
_symmetry.space_group_name_H-M   'P 1'
#
loop_
_entity.id
_entity.type
_entity.pdbx_description
1 polymer ?
#
loop_
_entity_poly.entity_id
_entity_poly.type
_entity_poly.pdbx_seq_one_letter_code
_entity_poly.pdbx_strand_id
1 'polypeptide(L)'
;MFYHFKTVEGLLAAAALRETGLRLERYRERFAEVRSLRELLTVGQELHAREREDGNVALLGQFLAGAKGYPQLAEVTGDALRLWTVEIEAVLARLFTGHPLAEFLDLAGLARAVTAGFIGLELYDGVDPEGAAGAFAALDQLGVLVEVVDGLGPVVSRAVRATVRRQVRNSGAE
;
A
#
# COMPACT_ATOMS: atom_id res chain seq x y z
N MET A 1 -35.25 -0.07 8.67
CA MET A 1 -33.86 -0.16 8.15
C MET A 1 -32.97 1.01 8.59
N PHE A 2 -33.51 2.20 8.90
CA PHE A 2 -32.73 3.41 9.25
C PHE A 2 -32.24 3.55 10.71
N TYR A 3 -32.39 2.53 11.57
CA TYR A 3 -32.05 2.68 13.00
C TYR A 3 -30.58 2.34 13.34
N HIS A 4 -29.83 1.70 12.44
CA HIS A 4 -28.42 1.34 12.67
C HIS A 4 -27.39 2.26 11.99
N PHE A 5 -27.78 3.03 10.98
CA PHE A 5 -26.90 3.97 10.27
C PHE A 5 -27.62 5.32 10.22
N LYS A 6 -27.31 6.22 11.16
CA LYS A 6 -28.08 7.46 11.38
C LYS A 6 -28.00 8.48 10.22
N THR A 7 -27.29 8.19 9.11
CA THR A 7 -27.29 8.97 7.86
C THR A 7 -27.02 8.07 6.62
N VAL A 8 -27.33 8.56 5.41
CA VAL A 8 -27.11 7.85 4.12
C VAL A 8 -25.62 7.56 3.88
N GLU A 9 -24.75 8.46 4.33
CA GLU A 9 -23.30 8.37 4.24
C GLU A 9 -22.77 7.18 5.06
N GLY A 10 -23.35 6.91 6.24
CA GLY A 10 -23.01 5.73 7.04
C GLY A 10 -23.38 4.41 6.36
N LEU A 11 -24.48 4.39 5.60
CA LEU A 11 -24.88 3.22 4.81
C LEU A 11 -23.97 3.01 3.59
N LEU A 12 -23.62 4.09 2.88
CA LEU A 12 -22.68 4.05 1.75
C LEU A 12 -21.28 3.63 2.22
N ALA A 13 -20.83 4.12 3.37
CA ALA A 13 -19.58 3.69 3.98
C ALA A 13 -19.59 2.20 4.36
N ALA A 14 -20.68 1.72 4.98
CA ALA A 14 -20.82 0.31 5.32
C ALA A 14 -20.89 -0.61 4.08
N ALA A 15 -21.55 -0.15 3.01
CA ALA A 15 -21.58 -0.85 1.73
C ALA A 15 -20.19 -0.89 1.07
N ALA A 16 -19.49 0.24 1.01
CA ALA A 16 -18.13 0.33 0.50
C ALA A 16 -17.14 -0.52 1.31
N LEU A 17 -17.28 -0.59 2.64
CA LEU A 17 -16.48 -1.45 3.51
C LEU A 17 -16.74 -2.94 3.20
N ARG A 18 -18.00 -3.34 3.03
CA ARG A 18 -18.36 -4.71 2.67
C ARG A 18 -17.81 -5.09 1.28
N GLU A 19 -17.97 -4.22 0.31
CA GLU A 19 -17.44 -4.43 -1.04
C GLU A 19 -15.92 -4.49 -1.05
N THR A 20 -15.27 -3.63 -0.27
CA THR A 20 -13.83 -3.65 -0.05
C THR A 20 -13.37 -4.95 0.59
N GLY A 21 -14.10 -5.48 1.57
CA GLY A 21 -13.83 -6.80 2.16
C GLY A 21 -13.97 -7.95 1.17
N LEU A 22 -15.06 -7.99 0.38
CA LEU A 22 -15.26 -9.00 -0.67
C LEU A 22 -14.20 -8.92 -1.77
N ARG A 23 -13.73 -7.71 -2.07
CA ARG A 23 -12.64 -7.48 -3.01
C ARG A 23 -11.31 -7.96 -2.42
N LEU A 24 -11.04 -7.65 -1.16
CA LEU A 24 -9.85 -8.13 -0.47
C LEU A 24 -9.78 -9.67 -0.47
N GLU A 25 -10.90 -10.36 -0.26
CA GLU A 25 -10.96 -11.82 -0.35
C GLU A 25 -10.46 -12.36 -1.70
N ARG A 26 -10.80 -11.70 -2.81
CA ARG A 26 -10.32 -12.07 -4.15
C ARG A 26 -8.84 -11.80 -4.36
N TYR A 27 -8.28 -10.80 -3.68
CA TYR A 27 -6.88 -10.41 -3.81
C TYR A 27 -5.96 -11.09 -2.79
N ARG A 28 -6.50 -11.71 -1.73
CA ARG A 28 -5.73 -12.43 -0.72
C ARG A 28 -4.88 -13.56 -1.32
N GLU A 29 -5.47 -14.38 -2.17
CA GLU A 29 -4.74 -15.47 -2.85
C GLU A 29 -3.59 -14.90 -3.69
N ARG A 30 -3.85 -13.81 -4.41
CA ARG A 30 -2.82 -13.13 -5.20
C ARG A 30 -1.70 -12.55 -4.34
N PHE A 31 -2.03 -11.89 -3.23
CA PHE A 31 -1.03 -11.39 -2.29
C PHE A 31 -0.21 -12.52 -1.67
N ALA A 32 -0.80 -13.69 -1.42
CA ALA A 32 -0.07 -14.86 -0.95
C ALA A 32 0.90 -15.44 -2.00
N GLU A 33 0.67 -15.19 -3.29
CA GLU A 33 1.56 -15.64 -4.36
C GLU A 33 2.74 -14.71 -4.62
N VAL A 34 2.64 -13.42 -4.28
CA VAL A 34 3.68 -12.40 -4.48
C VAL A 34 5.03 -12.81 -3.89
N ARG A 35 6.10 -12.74 -4.68
CA ARG A 35 7.48 -13.11 -4.33
C ARG A 35 8.48 -11.99 -4.48
N SER A 36 8.06 -10.82 -4.96
CA SER A 36 8.90 -9.64 -5.02
C SER A 36 8.10 -8.35 -4.88
N LEU A 37 8.80 -7.23 -4.64
CA LEU A 37 8.17 -5.91 -4.60
C LEU A 37 7.59 -5.50 -5.96
N ARG A 38 8.19 -5.96 -7.05
CA ARG A 38 7.70 -5.70 -8.40
C ARG A 38 6.40 -6.46 -8.67
N GLU A 39 6.33 -7.71 -8.25
CA GLU A 39 5.07 -8.48 -8.30
C GLU A 39 3.98 -7.82 -7.45
N LEU A 40 4.32 -7.31 -6.27
CA LEU A 40 3.38 -6.53 -5.44
C LEU A 40 2.88 -5.29 -6.20
N LEU A 41 3.78 -4.56 -6.87
CA LEU A 41 3.43 -3.40 -7.68
C LEU A 41 2.55 -3.78 -8.87
N THR A 42 2.81 -4.90 -9.54
CA THR A 42 1.97 -5.43 -10.62
C THR A 42 0.56 -5.72 -10.13
N VAL A 43 0.41 -6.36 -8.97
CA VAL A 43 -0.92 -6.58 -8.36
C VAL A 43 -1.62 -5.25 -8.09
N GLY A 44 -0.89 -4.23 -7.61
CA GLY A 44 -1.40 -2.87 -7.43
C GLY A 44 -1.85 -2.22 -8.75
N GLN A 45 -1.06 -2.30 -9.81
CA GLN A 45 -1.39 -1.75 -11.13
C GLN A 45 -2.62 -2.43 -11.75
N GLU A 46 -2.76 -3.74 -11.57
CA GLU A 46 -3.96 -4.45 -12.02
C GLU A 46 -5.20 -4.09 -11.20
N LEU A 47 -5.04 -3.88 -9.89
CA LEU A 47 -6.12 -3.34 -9.05
C LEU A 47 -6.53 -1.96 -9.56
N HIS A 48 -5.57 -1.05 -9.72
CA HIS A 48 -5.77 0.28 -10.27
C HIS A 48 -6.53 0.28 -11.61
N ALA A 49 -6.12 -0.57 -12.56
CA ALA A 49 -6.78 -0.68 -13.85
C ALA A 49 -8.27 -1.05 -13.70
N ARG A 50 -8.59 -2.01 -12.84
CA ARG A 50 -9.97 -2.44 -12.57
C ARG A 50 -10.77 -1.38 -11.82
N GLU A 51 -10.18 -0.74 -10.81
CA GLU A 51 -10.86 0.33 -10.05
C GLU A 51 -11.19 1.53 -10.94
N ARG A 52 -10.36 1.81 -11.95
CA ARG A 52 -10.62 2.83 -12.96
C ARG A 52 -11.82 2.45 -13.84
N GLU A 53 -11.92 1.20 -14.28
CA GLU A 53 -13.05 0.70 -15.07
C GLU A 53 -14.38 0.75 -14.29
N ASP A 54 -14.33 0.44 -12.99
CA ASP A 54 -15.51 0.40 -12.12
C ASP A 54 -15.92 1.78 -11.56
N GLY A 55 -15.09 2.83 -11.74
CA GLY A 55 -15.37 4.20 -11.24
C GLY A 55 -15.22 4.39 -9.73
N ASN A 56 -14.69 3.38 -9.02
CA ASN A 56 -14.57 3.34 -7.57
C ASN A 56 -13.54 4.34 -7.01
N VAL A 57 -12.56 4.73 -7.82
CA VAL A 57 -11.51 5.71 -7.45
C VAL A 57 -12.11 7.06 -7.05
N ALA A 58 -13.13 7.52 -7.79
CA ALA A 58 -13.81 8.78 -7.52
C ALA A 58 -14.55 8.74 -6.17
N LEU A 59 -15.17 7.59 -5.84
CA LEU A 59 -15.89 7.40 -4.58
C LEU A 59 -14.94 7.44 -3.37
N LEU A 60 -13.78 6.78 -3.49
CA LEU A 60 -12.74 6.81 -2.47
C LEU A 60 -12.22 8.24 -2.21
N GLY A 61 -11.98 9.01 -3.27
CA GLY A 61 -11.59 10.42 -3.14
C GLY A 61 -12.63 11.26 -2.41
N GLN A 62 -13.91 11.04 -2.68
CA GLN A 62 -15.01 11.70 -1.96
C GLN A 62 -15.07 11.31 -0.49
N PHE A 63 -14.85 10.03 -0.16
CA PHE A 63 -14.85 9.56 1.23
C PHE A 63 -13.69 10.15 2.03
N LEU A 64 -12.49 10.19 1.44
CA LEU A 64 -11.33 10.82 2.05
C LEU A 64 -11.51 12.32 2.26
N ALA A 65 -12.09 13.03 1.28
CA ALA A 65 -12.41 14.45 1.40
C ALA A 65 -13.47 14.72 2.47
N GLY A 66 -14.50 13.88 2.55
CA GLY A 66 -15.61 13.99 3.51
C GLY A 66 -15.24 13.57 4.93
N ALA A 67 -14.23 12.73 5.13
CA ALA A 67 -13.84 12.17 6.42
C ALA A 67 -13.59 13.24 7.50
N LYS A 68 -13.00 14.40 7.13
CA LYS A 68 -12.75 15.49 8.09
C LYS A 68 -14.04 16.11 8.65
N GLY A 69 -15.12 16.11 7.87
CA GLY A 69 -16.42 16.68 8.27
C GLY A 69 -17.32 15.68 9.00
N TYR A 70 -17.07 14.37 8.86
CA TYR A 70 -17.93 13.30 9.36
C TYR A 70 -17.11 12.21 10.07
N PRO A 71 -17.00 12.26 11.42
CA PRO A 71 -16.15 11.33 12.18
C PRO A 71 -16.47 9.84 11.95
N GLN A 72 -17.75 9.50 11.78
CA GLN A 72 -18.17 8.12 11.49
C GLN A 72 -17.67 7.64 10.11
N LEU A 73 -17.61 8.55 9.12
CA LEU A 73 -17.05 8.25 7.80
C LEU A 73 -15.54 8.08 7.88
N ALA A 74 -14.85 8.89 8.69
CA ALA A 74 -13.42 8.73 8.95
C ALA A 74 -13.08 7.38 9.59
N GLU A 75 -13.87 6.96 10.58
CA GLU A 75 -13.73 5.66 11.23
C GLU A 75 -13.86 4.52 10.22
N VAL A 76 -14.98 4.44 9.49
CA VAL A 76 -15.22 3.37 8.51
C VAL A 76 -14.19 3.37 7.38
N THR A 77 -13.78 4.54 6.89
CA THR A 77 -12.74 4.64 5.85
C THR A 77 -11.39 4.16 6.40
N GLY A 78 -11.05 4.55 7.63
CA GLY A 78 -9.85 4.07 8.31
C GLY A 78 -9.86 2.56 8.50
N ASP A 79 -10.99 1.98 8.87
CA ASP A 79 -11.18 0.53 9.03
C ASP A 79 -10.95 -0.20 7.70
N ALA A 80 -11.52 0.30 6.61
CA ALA A 80 -11.33 -0.26 5.27
C ALA A 80 -9.85 -0.24 4.85
N LEU A 81 -9.16 0.89 5.04
CA LEU A 81 -7.74 1.02 4.69
C LEU A 81 -6.86 0.09 5.54
N ARG A 82 -7.20 -0.12 6.82
CA ARG A 82 -6.47 -1.05 7.69
C ARG A 82 -6.55 -2.49 7.19
N LEU A 83 -7.68 -2.92 6.63
CA LEU A 83 -7.81 -4.28 6.08
C LEU A 83 -6.77 -4.53 4.98
N TRP A 84 -6.59 -3.59 4.04
CA TRP A 84 -5.55 -3.68 3.01
C TRP A 84 -4.14 -3.57 3.57
N THR A 85 -3.95 -2.65 4.51
CA THR A 85 -2.63 -2.42 5.14
C THR A 85 -2.10 -3.70 5.78
N VAL A 86 -2.96 -4.49 6.44
CA VAL A 86 -2.57 -5.76 7.07
C VAL A 86 -2.11 -6.79 6.03
N GLU A 87 -2.79 -6.91 4.89
CA GLU A 87 -2.36 -7.84 3.85
C GLU A 87 -1.01 -7.41 3.23
N ILE A 88 -0.82 -6.11 3.00
CA ILE A 88 0.46 -5.57 2.49
C ILE A 88 1.58 -5.80 3.50
N GLU A 89 1.32 -5.59 4.79
CA GLU A 89 2.29 -5.87 5.86
C GLU A 89 2.71 -7.33 5.86
N ALA A 90 1.77 -8.27 5.70
CA ALA A 90 2.05 -9.69 5.62
C ALA A 90 2.93 -10.04 4.39
N VAL A 91 2.68 -9.42 3.24
CA VAL A 91 3.52 -9.56 2.05
C VAL A 91 4.93 -9.04 2.34
N LEU A 92 5.06 -7.81 2.85
CA LEU A 92 6.37 -7.21 3.14
C LEU A 92 7.16 -8.03 4.17
N ALA A 93 6.52 -8.49 5.26
CA ALA A 93 7.15 -9.36 6.25
C ALA A 93 7.73 -10.63 5.62
N ARG A 94 6.99 -11.25 4.69
CA ARG A 94 7.46 -12.43 3.97
C ARG A 94 8.60 -12.11 3.02
N LEU A 95 8.49 -11.07 2.21
CA LEU A 95 9.53 -10.68 1.24
C LEU A 95 10.84 -10.29 1.92
N PHE A 96 10.77 -9.66 3.09
CA PHE A 96 11.95 -9.25 3.83
C PHE A 96 12.48 -10.30 4.81
N THR A 97 11.90 -11.51 4.84
CA THR A 97 12.42 -12.60 5.66
C THR A 97 13.81 -13.01 5.17
N GLY A 98 14.84 -12.78 5.98
CA GLY A 98 16.24 -13.05 5.62
C GLY A 98 16.91 -11.98 4.75
N HIS A 99 16.17 -10.92 4.38
CA HIS A 99 16.70 -9.84 3.54
C HIS A 99 17.76 -9.01 4.31
N PRO A 100 18.90 -8.64 3.69
CA PRO A 100 20.00 -7.94 4.37
C PRO A 100 19.61 -6.60 5.01
N LEU A 101 18.56 -5.95 4.50
CA LEU A 101 18.07 -4.66 4.98
C LEU A 101 16.92 -4.76 6.00
N ALA A 102 16.38 -5.96 6.26
CA ALA A 102 15.16 -6.12 7.05
C ALA A 102 15.24 -5.50 8.45
N GLU A 103 16.39 -5.57 9.11
CA GLU A 103 16.59 -5.03 10.47
C GLU A 103 16.52 -3.49 10.54
N PHE A 104 16.59 -2.79 9.40
CA PHE A 104 16.57 -1.32 9.35
C PHE A 104 15.22 -0.77 8.92
N LEU A 105 14.23 -1.63 8.66
CA LEU A 105 12.94 -1.25 8.10
C LEU A 105 11.83 -1.46 9.13
N ASP A 106 11.04 -0.42 9.37
CA ASP A 106 9.73 -0.56 9.99
C ASP A 106 8.75 -1.08 8.93
N LEU A 107 8.61 -2.40 8.82
CA LEU A 107 7.75 -3.02 7.80
C LEU A 107 6.27 -2.65 7.99
N ALA A 108 5.82 -2.43 9.23
CA ALA A 108 4.46 -2.01 9.52
C ALA A 108 4.24 -0.55 9.09
N GLY A 109 5.19 0.33 9.37
CA GLY A 109 5.20 1.71 8.84
C GLY A 109 5.26 1.74 7.32
N LEU A 110 6.08 0.88 6.70
CA LEU A 110 6.20 0.76 5.26
C LEU A 110 4.90 0.28 4.62
N ALA A 111 4.19 -0.68 5.22
CA ALA A 111 2.88 -1.12 4.73
C ALA A 111 1.85 0.03 4.70
N ARG A 112 1.85 0.89 5.74
CA ARG A 112 1.02 2.11 5.77
C ARG A 112 1.43 3.09 4.69
N ALA A 113 2.73 3.28 4.47
CA ALA A 113 3.25 4.16 3.43
C ALA A 113 2.90 3.66 2.02
N VAL A 114 3.00 2.36 1.76
CA VAL A 114 2.60 1.73 0.49
C VAL A 114 1.10 1.89 0.28
N THR A 115 0.28 1.63 1.30
CA THR A 115 -1.17 1.83 1.23
C THR A 115 -1.51 3.29 0.92
N ALA A 116 -0.92 4.25 1.65
CA ALA A 116 -1.15 5.67 1.43
C ALA A 116 -0.66 6.13 0.04
N GLY A 117 0.49 5.63 -0.41
CA GLY A 117 1.06 5.92 -1.73
C GLY A 117 0.17 5.42 -2.85
N PHE A 118 -0.35 4.20 -2.76
CA PHE A 118 -1.30 3.65 -3.73
C PHE A 118 -2.55 4.53 -3.82
N ILE A 119 -3.19 4.83 -2.69
CA ILE A 119 -4.37 5.70 -2.64
C ILE A 119 -4.06 7.09 -3.21
N GLY A 120 -2.89 7.65 -2.90
CA GLY A 120 -2.45 8.93 -3.46
C GLY A 120 -2.28 8.88 -4.97
N LEU A 121 -1.76 7.78 -5.53
CA LEU A 121 -1.63 7.56 -6.96
C LEU A 121 -2.98 7.43 -7.65
N GLU A 122 -3.94 6.73 -7.04
CA GLU A 122 -5.33 6.66 -7.53
C GLU A 122 -5.95 8.06 -7.65
N LEU A 123 -5.76 8.90 -6.62
CA LEU A 123 -6.27 10.28 -6.65
C LEU A 123 -5.51 11.15 -7.66
N TYR A 124 -4.20 10.96 -7.81
CA TYR A 124 -3.37 11.71 -8.74
C TYR A 124 -3.69 11.36 -10.19
N ASP A 125 -3.93 10.09 -10.51
CA ASP A 125 -4.33 9.60 -11.84
C ASP A 125 -5.59 10.29 -12.36
N GLY A 126 -6.57 10.55 -11.48
CA GLY A 126 -7.78 11.29 -11.84
C GLY A 126 -7.55 12.74 -12.29
N VAL A 127 -6.36 13.31 -12.02
CA VAL A 127 -5.97 14.68 -12.37
C VAL A 127 -4.91 14.70 -13.48
N ASP A 128 -3.93 13.80 -13.40
CA ASP A 128 -2.78 13.71 -14.31
C ASP A 128 -2.39 12.22 -14.53
N PRO A 129 -3.06 11.55 -15.51
CA PRO A 129 -2.80 10.14 -15.80
C PRO A 129 -1.35 9.86 -16.24
N GLU A 130 -0.72 10.78 -16.98
CA GLU A 130 0.67 10.62 -17.42
C GLU A 130 1.63 10.70 -16.23
N GLY A 131 1.39 11.64 -15.31
CA GLY A 131 2.14 11.75 -14.06
C GLY A 131 1.99 10.52 -13.17
N ALA A 132 0.78 10.00 -13.02
CA ALA A 132 0.53 8.77 -12.26
C ALA A 132 1.25 7.56 -12.88
N ALA A 133 1.18 7.39 -14.20
CA ALA A 133 1.91 6.34 -14.91
C ALA A 133 3.43 6.46 -14.72
N GLY A 134 3.98 7.68 -14.79
CA GLY A 134 5.37 7.95 -14.51
C GLY A 134 5.77 7.60 -13.07
N ALA A 135 4.92 7.89 -12.10
CA ALA A 135 5.15 7.54 -10.71
C ALA A 135 5.11 6.02 -10.47
N PHE A 136 4.18 5.29 -11.07
CA PHE A 136 4.18 3.82 -11.06
C PHE A 136 5.46 3.24 -11.68
N ALA A 137 5.95 3.80 -12.79
CA ALA A 137 7.20 3.36 -13.41
C ALA A 137 8.42 3.61 -12.51
N ALA A 138 8.46 4.75 -11.80
CA ALA A 138 9.52 5.04 -10.83
C ALA A 138 9.50 4.06 -9.64
N LEU A 139 8.32 3.65 -9.18
CA LEU A 139 8.20 2.61 -8.15
C LEU A 139 8.71 1.25 -8.63
N ASP A 140 8.48 0.87 -9.89
CA ASP A 140 9.04 -0.38 -10.46
C ASP A 140 10.57 -0.34 -10.46
N GLN A 141 11.16 0.81 -10.83
CA GLN A 141 12.61 0.99 -10.79
C GLN A 141 13.18 0.84 -9.38
N LEU A 142 12.49 1.35 -8.36
CA LEU A 142 12.89 1.13 -6.96
C LEU A 142 12.80 -0.36 -6.59
N GLY A 143 11.75 -1.06 -7.05
CA GLY A 143 11.61 -2.51 -6.89
C GLY A 143 12.81 -3.28 -7.45
N VAL A 144 13.26 -2.91 -8.66
CA VAL A 144 14.46 -3.49 -9.28
C VAL A 144 15.70 -3.31 -8.40
N LEU A 145 15.90 -2.12 -7.82
CA LEU A 145 17.06 -1.87 -6.96
C LEU A 145 17.05 -2.73 -5.69
N VAL A 146 15.87 -2.96 -5.11
CA VAL A 146 15.74 -3.86 -3.95
C VAL A 146 16.05 -5.30 -4.33
N GLU A 147 15.52 -5.78 -5.46
CA GLU A 147 15.80 -7.14 -5.96
C GLU A 147 17.30 -7.34 -6.25
N VAL A 148 17.99 -6.32 -6.76
CA VAL A 148 19.45 -6.37 -6.94
C VAL A 148 20.16 -6.60 -5.61
N VAL A 149 19.72 -5.94 -4.53
CA VAL A 149 20.29 -6.12 -3.18
C VAL A 149 20.01 -7.51 -2.63
N ASP A 150 18.82 -8.05 -2.87
CA ASP A 150 18.43 -9.41 -2.46
C ASP A 150 19.27 -10.48 -3.18
N GLY A 151 19.56 -10.28 -4.47
CA GLY A 151 20.38 -11.17 -5.29
C GLY A 151 21.89 -11.12 -5.02
N LEU A 152 22.36 -10.28 -4.09
CA LEU A 152 23.78 -10.17 -3.77
C LEU A 152 24.31 -11.42 -3.05
N GLY A 153 25.51 -11.85 -3.45
CA GLY A 153 26.23 -12.89 -2.73
C GLY A 153 26.58 -12.49 -1.29
N PRO A 154 26.77 -13.46 -0.37
CA PRO A 154 26.82 -13.22 1.08
C PRO A 154 27.92 -12.25 1.52
N VAL A 155 29.02 -12.14 0.78
CA VAL A 155 30.10 -11.20 1.06
C VAL A 155 29.67 -9.75 0.80
N VAL A 156 29.01 -9.51 -0.34
CA VAL A 156 28.56 -8.17 -0.72
C VAL A 156 27.40 -7.73 0.18
N SER A 157 26.46 -8.62 0.50
CA SER A 157 25.34 -8.33 1.40
C SER A 157 25.82 -7.90 2.79
N ARG A 158 26.91 -8.51 3.31
CA ARG A 158 27.54 -8.07 4.57
C ARG A 158 28.14 -6.67 4.46
N ALA A 159 28.80 -6.34 3.35
CA ALA A 159 29.37 -5.01 3.14
C ALA A 159 28.28 -3.93 3.04
N VAL A 160 27.19 -4.22 2.33
CA VAL A 160 26.00 -3.35 2.25
C VAL A 160 25.42 -3.14 3.65
N ARG A 161 25.16 -4.21 4.40
CA ARG A 161 24.63 -4.14 5.77
C ARG A 161 25.52 -3.32 6.71
N ALA A 162 26.84 -3.54 6.65
CA ALA A 162 27.80 -2.78 7.45
C ALA A 162 27.79 -1.28 7.11
N THR A 163 27.69 -0.96 5.83
CA THR A 163 27.65 0.42 5.33
C THR A 163 26.36 1.11 5.76
N VAL A 164 25.20 0.47 5.58
CA VAL A 164 23.89 1.00 6.00
C VAL A 164 23.87 1.24 7.51
N ARG A 165 24.30 0.27 8.31
CA ARG A 165 24.37 0.41 9.77
C ARG A 165 25.23 1.60 10.20
N ARG A 166 26.37 1.83 9.53
CA ARG A 166 27.23 2.99 9.79
C ARG A 166 26.51 4.30 9.51
N GLN A 167 25.80 4.40 8.39
CA GLN A 167 25.09 5.63 8.02
C GLN A 167 23.90 5.90 8.94
N VAL A 168 23.06 4.90 9.22
CA VAL A 168 21.91 5.04 10.13
C VAL A 168 22.34 5.55 11.51
N ARG A 169 23.46 5.03 12.05
CA ARG A 169 24.01 5.50 13.32
C ARG A 169 24.46 6.97 13.28
N ASN A 170 24.98 7.44 12.15
CA ASN A 170 25.43 8.81 12.01
C ASN A 170 24.23 9.78 11.90
N SER A 171 23.15 9.38 11.22
CA SER A 171 21.93 10.18 11.08
C SER A 171 21.08 10.27 12.36
N GLY A 172 21.22 9.32 13.29
CA GLY A 172 20.56 9.37 14.59
C GLY A 172 21.35 10.10 15.69
N ALA A 173 22.53 10.64 15.35
CA ALA A 173 23.39 11.40 16.27
C ALA A 173 23.31 12.93 16.04
N GLU A 174 22.54 13.37 15.04
CA GLU A 174 22.08 14.76 14.83
C GLU A 174 20.67 14.94 15.40
#